data_AF-A0A0B6Y679-F1
#
_entry.id   AF-A0A0B6Y679-F1
#
_cell.length_a   1.000
_cell.length_b   1.000
_cell.length_c   1.000
_cell.angle_alpha   90.00
_cell.angle_beta   90.00
_cell.angle_gamma   90.00
#
_symmetry.space_group_name_H-M   'P 1'
#
loop_
_entity.id
_entity.type
_entity.pdbx_description
1 polymer ?
#
loop_
_entity_poly.entity_id
_entity_poly.type
_entity_poly.pdbx_seq_one_letter_code
_entity_poly.pdbx_strand_id
1 'polypeptide(L)'
;MADVLYAPFASAVDHGFWQQLTDKKLNEYGLDESSKVIHGFFSNDTAPGIAPQLTLDYSAFNSEWKPPARSLPAVGTLYNTNTIEKFKDVDKKELLDSVAKQMWEE
;
A
#
# COMPACT_ATOMS: atom_id res chain seq x y z
N MET A 1 12.14 21.93 -25.88
CA MET A 1 11.12 20.94 -25.47
C MET A 1 11.38 20.62 -24.01
N ALA A 2 10.36 20.69 -23.17
CA ALA A 2 10.50 20.22 -21.80
C ALA A 2 10.32 18.70 -21.79
N ASP A 3 11.20 17.99 -21.09
CA ASP A 3 11.08 16.55 -20.90
C ASP A 3 9.88 16.24 -19.99
N VAL A 4 9.18 15.15 -20.28
CA VAL A 4 8.07 14.68 -19.44
C VAL A 4 8.65 14.07 -18.17
N LEU A 5 8.29 14.63 -17.02
CA LEU A 5 8.74 14.16 -15.70
C LEU A 5 7.65 13.31 -15.04
N TYR A 6 8.07 12.32 -14.26
CA TYR A 6 7.19 11.48 -13.46
C TYR A 6 7.04 12.03 -12.04
N ALA A 7 5.81 12.05 -11.53
CA ALA A 7 5.49 12.44 -10.15
C ALA A 7 5.01 11.20 -9.36
N PRO A 8 5.79 10.70 -8.38
CA PRO A 8 5.38 9.56 -7.56
C PRO A 8 4.33 9.95 -6.52
N PHE A 9 3.64 8.94 -5.99
CA PHE A 9 2.82 9.09 -4.79
C PHE A 9 3.69 9.28 -3.54
N ALA A 10 3.18 10.07 -2.58
CA ALA A 10 3.70 10.10 -1.23
C ALA A 10 2.84 9.20 -0.33
N SER A 11 3.44 8.22 0.34
CA SER A 11 2.72 7.32 1.24
C SER A 11 2.33 8.01 2.55
N ALA A 12 1.08 7.84 2.97
CA ALA A 12 0.56 8.32 4.23
C ALA A 12 -0.19 7.21 4.94
N VAL A 13 0.36 6.76 6.06
CA VAL A 13 -0.21 5.65 6.81
C VAL A 13 -0.74 6.19 8.12
N ASP A 14 -2.07 6.13 8.28
CA ASP A 14 -2.74 6.57 9.50
C ASP A 14 -2.46 5.62 10.67
N HIS A 15 -2.59 6.11 11.90
CA HIS A 15 -2.44 5.28 13.09
C HIS A 15 -3.40 4.09 13.11
N GLY A 16 -4.63 4.26 12.64
CA GLY A 16 -5.64 3.20 12.58
C GLY A 16 -5.23 2.02 11.71
N PHE A 17 -4.40 2.24 10.69
CA PHE A 17 -3.84 1.15 9.88
C PHE A 17 -2.97 0.21 10.72
N TRP A 18 -2.08 0.75 11.54
CA TRP A 18 -1.16 -0.05 12.36
C TRP A 18 -1.88 -0.82 13.46
N GLN A 19 -2.93 -0.24 14.03
CA GLN A 19 -3.79 -0.93 15.01
C GLN A 19 -4.44 -2.15 14.36
N GLN A 20 -5.08 -1.97 13.21
CA GLN A 20 -5.74 -3.05 12.48
C GLN A 20 -4.76 -4.12 11.99
N LEU A 21 -3.59 -3.71 11.50
CA LEU A 21 -2.54 -4.65 11.12
C LEU A 21 -2.07 -5.49 12.31
N THR A 22 -1.93 -4.88 13.49
CA THR A 22 -1.53 -5.59 14.72
C THR A 22 -2.61 -6.58 15.15
N ASP A 23 -3.87 -6.14 15.17
CA ASP A 23 -5.01 -6.99 15.53
C ASP A 23 -5.15 -8.18 14.58
N LYS A 24 -5.03 -7.95 13.27
CA LYS A 24 -5.06 -9.03 12.27
C LYS A 24 -3.84 -9.94 12.36
N LYS A 25 -2.64 -9.39 12.61
CA LYS A 25 -1.43 -10.20 12.79
C LYS A 25 -1.57 -11.15 13.98
N LEU A 26 -2.12 -10.67 15.09
CA LEU A 26 -2.27 -11.46 16.30
C LEU A 26 -3.41 -12.49 16.21
N ASN A 27 -4.56 -12.10 15.66
CA ASN A 27 -5.78 -12.90 15.73
C ASN A 27 -6.06 -13.74 14.47
N GLU A 28 -5.58 -13.32 13.30
CA GLU A 28 -5.91 -13.97 12.02
C GLU A 28 -4.68 -14.56 11.31
N TYR A 29 -3.61 -13.78 11.15
CA TYR A 29 -2.46 -14.19 10.33
C TYR A 29 -1.49 -15.09 11.09
N GLY A 30 -1.22 -14.79 12.37
CA GLY A 30 -0.28 -15.56 13.18
C GLY A 30 1.11 -15.60 12.55
N LEU A 31 1.52 -16.78 12.08
CA LEU A 31 2.81 -17.00 11.41
C LEU A 31 2.73 -16.99 9.88
N ASP A 32 1.54 -16.75 9.31
CA ASP A 32 1.35 -16.65 7.88
C ASP A 32 2.00 -15.37 7.33
N GLU A 33 2.94 -15.53 6.40
CA GLU A 33 3.63 -14.44 5.70
C GLU A 33 3.10 -14.25 4.28
N SER A 34 1.94 -14.83 3.96
CA SER A 34 1.34 -14.64 2.64
C SER A 34 0.90 -13.19 2.43
N SER A 35 1.00 -12.75 1.18
CA SER A 35 0.64 -11.40 0.79
C SER A 35 -0.87 -11.15 0.94
N LYS A 36 -1.25 -9.98 1.49
CA LYS A 36 -2.65 -9.63 1.74
C LYS A 36 -3.08 -8.46 0.87
N VAL A 37 -4.26 -8.53 0.27
CA VAL A 37 -4.83 -7.39 -0.46
C VAL A 37 -5.17 -6.30 0.55
N ILE A 38 -4.78 -5.07 0.23
CA ILE A 38 -5.11 -3.88 1.00
C ILE A 38 -5.69 -2.80 0.08
N HIS A 39 -6.51 -1.94 0.68
CA HIS A 39 -7.16 -0.83 0.03
C HIS A 39 -6.64 0.49 0.60
N GLY A 40 -6.41 1.44 -0.29
CA GLY A 40 -6.04 2.80 0.02
C GLY A 40 -6.79 3.75 -0.88
N PHE A 41 -6.62 5.03 -0.62
CA PHE A 41 -7.20 6.07 -1.45
C PHE A 41 -6.24 7.23 -1.61
N PHE A 42 -6.37 7.94 -2.72
CA PHE A 42 -5.62 9.17 -2.95
C PHE A 42 -6.56 10.24 -3.49
N SER A 43 -6.19 11.50 -3.31
CA SER A 43 -6.87 12.63 -3.92
C SER A 43 -5.87 13.49 -4.67
N ASN A 44 -6.34 14.11 -5.75
CA ASN A 44 -5.56 15.08 -6.54
C ASN A 44 -5.85 16.53 -6.10
N ASP A 45 -6.33 16.72 -4.87
CA ASP A 45 -6.67 18.05 -4.30
C ASP A 45 -5.43 18.76 -3.74
N THR A 46 -4.23 18.21 -3.98
CA THR A 46 -2.96 18.81 -3.57
C THR A 46 -2.58 19.94 -4.51
N ALA A 47 -1.96 20.99 -3.95
CA ALA A 47 -1.52 22.14 -4.72
C ALA A 47 -0.50 21.75 -5.82
N PRO A 48 -0.42 22.50 -6.93
CA PRO A 48 0.55 22.24 -7.98
C PRO A 48 1.98 22.12 -7.44
N GLY A 49 2.67 21.04 -7.77
CA GLY A 49 4.03 20.74 -7.28
C GLY A 49 4.08 19.91 -6.00
N ILE A 50 2.94 19.57 -5.39
CA ILE A 50 2.85 18.64 -4.26
C ILE A 50 2.45 17.25 -4.79
N ALA A 51 3.24 16.24 -4.45
CA ALA A 51 2.94 14.86 -4.79
C ALA A 51 1.58 14.43 -4.23
N PRO A 52 0.74 13.73 -5.01
CA PRO A 52 -0.51 13.18 -4.52
C PRO A 52 -0.23 12.21 -3.36
N GLN A 53 -1.05 12.31 -2.31
CA GLN A 53 -0.89 11.52 -1.10
C GLN A 53 -1.72 10.25 -1.20
N LEU A 54 -1.07 9.09 -1.14
CA LEU A 54 -1.71 7.79 -1.04
C LEU A 54 -1.91 7.43 0.44
N THR A 55 -3.15 7.45 0.88
CA THR A 55 -3.53 7.24 2.28
C THR A 55 -4.00 5.81 2.52
N LEU A 56 -3.48 5.21 3.59
CA LEU A 56 -3.92 3.94 4.16
C LEU A 56 -4.45 4.19 5.57
N ASP A 57 -5.66 3.74 5.86
CA ASP A 57 -6.31 3.92 7.17
C ASP A 57 -6.78 2.58 7.76
N TYR A 58 -7.56 2.65 8.84
CA TYR A 58 -8.11 1.46 9.51
C TYR A 58 -8.98 0.59 8.58
N SER A 59 -9.53 1.16 7.50
CA SER A 59 -10.42 0.44 6.59
C SER A 59 -9.67 -0.33 5.50
N ALA A 60 -8.34 -0.22 5.45
CA ALA A 60 -7.50 -0.81 4.41
C ALA A 60 -7.66 -2.33 4.25
N PHE A 61 -8.06 -3.05 5.30
CA PHE A 61 -8.20 -4.51 5.28
C PHE A 61 -9.65 -4.99 5.09
N ASN A 62 -10.61 -4.08 4.91
CA ASN A 62 -12.03 -4.43 4.80
C ASN A 62 -12.36 -4.94 3.40
N SER A 63 -13.07 -6.06 3.30
CA SER A 63 -13.50 -6.62 2.01
C SER A 63 -14.53 -5.75 1.28
N GLU A 64 -15.38 -5.05 2.02
CA GLU A 64 -16.39 -4.12 1.47
C GLU A 64 -15.93 -2.66 1.61
N TRP A 65 -14.72 -2.38 1.14
CA TRP A 65 -14.13 -1.04 1.23
C TRP A 65 -14.65 -0.11 0.13
N LYS A 66 -14.83 1.18 0.48
CA LYS A 66 -15.15 2.25 -0.47
C LYS A 66 -14.28 3.47 -0.19
N PRO A 67 -13.77 4.15 -1.23
CA PRO A 67 -13.01 5.37 -1.04
C PRO A 67 -13.88 6.46 -0.40
N PRO A 68 -13.32 7.30 0.48
CA PRO A 68 -13.97 8.50 0.96
C PRO A 68 -14.45 9.42 -0.18
N ALA A 69 -15.41 10.30 0.11
CA ALA A 69 -15.92 11.25 -0.87
C ALA A 69 -14.78 12.09 -1.47
N ARG A 70 -14.81 12.31 -2.79
CA ARG A 70 -13.79 13.05 -3.56
C ARG A 70 -12.38 12.42 -3.54
N SER A 71 -12.29 11.12 -3.29
CA SER A 71 -11.04 10.38 -3.43
C SER A 71 -11.17 9.20 -4.40
N LEU A 72 -10.04 8.78 -4.94
CA LEU A 72 -9.93 7.70 -5.90
C LEU A 72 -9.44 6.43 -5.18
N PRO A 73 -9.98 5.26 -5.53
CA PRO A 73 -9.54 4.00 -4.96
C PRO A 73 -8.14 3.63 -5.46
N ALA A 74 -7.34 3.05 -4.57
CA ALA A 74 -6.06 2.42 -4.88
C ALA A 74 -6.04 1.04 -4.22
N VAL A 75 -5.87 0.00 -5.03
CA VAL A 75 -5.76 -1.38 -4.54
C VAL A 75 -4.29 -1.78 -4.59
N GLY A 76 -3.82 -2.47 -3.56
CA GLY A 76 -2.45 -2.93 -3.48
C GLY A 76 -2.30 -4.18 -2.64
N THR A 77 -1.06 -4.58 -2.44
CA THR A 77 -0.71 -5.82 -1.76
C THR A 77 0.29 -5.54 -0.63
N LEU A 78 -0.03 -6.00 0.57
CA LEU A 78 0.81 -5.94 1.76
C LEU A 78 1.63 -7.21 1.90
N TYR A 79 2.95 -7.06 1.98
CA TYR A 79 3.90 -8.10 2.32
C TYR A 79 4.41 -7.86 3.75
N ASN A 80 3.95 -8.66 4.71
CA ASN A 80 4.32 -8.54 6.12
C ASN A 80 5.16 -9.75 6.53
N THR A 81 6.39 -9.51 6.97
CA THR A 81 7.28 -10.56 7.51
C THR A 81 7.13 -10.66 9.02
N ASN A 82 7.35 -11.84 9.58
CA ASN A 82 7.27 -12.03 11.03
C ASN A 82 8.54 -11.62 11.76
N THR A 83 9.68 -11.65 11.07
CA THR A 83 10.97 -11.25 11.64
C THR A 83 11.57 -10.07 10.88
N ILE A 84 12.39 -9.30 11.58
CA ILE A 84 13.08 -8.14 11.01
C ILE A 84 14.25 -8.58 10.11
N GLU A 85 14.85 -9.75 10.39
CA GLU A 85 15.91 -10.35 9.57
C GLU A 85 15.35 -10.68 8.19
N LYS A 86 14.22 -11.39 8.12
CA LYS A 86 13.54 -11.66 6.84
C LYS A 86 13.22 -10.37 6.09
N PHE A 87 12.72 -9.34 6.76
CA PHE A 87 12.46 -8.05 6.13
C PHE A 87 13.73 -7.42 5.50
N LYS A 88 14.88 -7.59 6.15
CA LYS A 88 16.16 -7.07 5.67
C LYS A 88 16.73 -7.91 4.51
N ASP A 89 16.52 -9.22 4.56
CA ASP A 89 17.02 -10.18 3.58
C ASP A 89 16.18 -10.22 2.29
N VAL A 90 14.95 -9.71 2.32
CA VAL A 90 14.10 -9.59 1.13
C VAL A 90 14.76 -8.67 0.10
N ASP A 91 14.98 -9.20 -1.11
CA ASP A 91 15.39 -8.40 -2.26
C ASP A 91 14.20 -7.55 -2.74
N LYS A 92 14.21 -6.29 -2.33
CA LYS A 92 13.17 -5.31 -2.66
C LYS A 92 13.09 -5.01 -4.15
N LYS A 93 14.19 -5.16 -4.90
CA LYS A 93 14.20 -4.93 -6.35
C LYS A 93 13.53 -6.09 -7.07
N GLU A 94 13.90 -7.32 -6.73
CA GLU A 94 13.25 -8.50 -7.30
C GLU A 94 11.76 -8.54 -6.96
N LEU A 95 11.39 -8.20 -5.72
CA LEU A 95 10.00 -8.08 -5.32
C LEU A 95 9.26 -7.04 -6.18
N LEU A 96 9.82 -5.84 -6.34
CA LEU A 96 9.21 -4.79 -7.16
C LEU A 96 9.05 -5.22 -8.62
N ASP A 97 10.07 -5.84 -9.21
CA ASP A 97 10.03 -6.34 -10.59
C ASP A 97 9.00 -7.45 -10.76
N SER A 98 8.84 -8.33 -9.76
CA SER A 98 7.83 -9.39 -9.79
C SER A 98 6.41 -8.83 -9.77
N VAL A 99 6.13 -7.85 -8.92
CA VAL A 99 4.83 -7.18 -8.84
C VAL A 99 4.56 -6.39 -10.12
N ALA A 100 5.57 -5.68 -10.64
CA ALA A 100 5.44 -4.94 -11.89
C ALA A 100 5.10 -5.85 -13.08
N LYS A 101 5.71 -7.05 -13.15
CA LYS A 101 5.36 -8.06 -14.16
C LYS A 101 3.93 -8.57 -14.01
N GLN A 102 3.50 -8.87 -12.78
CA GLN A 102 2.11 -9.27 -12.53
C GLN A 102 1.13 -8.21 -13.02
N MET A 103 1.37 -6.94 -12.69
CA MET A 103 0.54 -5.82 -13.15
C MET A 103 0.56 -5.60 -14.67
N TRP A 104 1.61 -6.05 -15.36
CA TRP A 104 1.72 -5.95 -16.81
C TRP A 104 1.02 -7.09 -17.55
N GLU A 105 0.92 -8.25 -16.91
CA GLU A 105 0.27 -9.45 -17.47
C GLU A 105 -1.25 -9.47 -17.23
N GLU A 106 -1.74 -8.69 -16.26
CA GLU A 106 -3.17 -8.39 -16.02
C GLU A 106 -3.77 -7.47 -17.09
#